data_AF-A0A4R0JG11-F1
#
_entry.id   AF-A0A4R0JG11-F1
#
_cell.length_a   1.000
_cell.length_b   1.000
_cell.length_c   1.000
_cell.angle_alpha   90.00
_cell.angle_beta   90.00
_cell.angle_gamma   90.00
#
_symmetry.space_group_name_H-M   'P 1'
#
loop_
_entity.id
_entity.type
_entity.pdbx_description
1 polymer ?
#
loop_
_entity_poly.entity_id
_entity_poly.type
_entity_poly.pdbx_seq_one_letter_code
_entity_poly.pdbx_strand_id
1 'polypeptide(L)'
;MTAAERISLWLVQLRAAGEAAFLARLVIAVAGGVALLISWLQPWDQLDLIPLIAIPMLVATVILPDSLAGLVFIIVVALGWVFRAPSEVDWTVVVTGIALLVVHLATAFTAQIPSYARVHPDSLRRWLLPGAIAVLVGPVVAVAVAVVRGADVRGSLLVTVGALVLSTVAIWFASGQKLGRD
;
A
#
# COMPACT_ATOMS: atom_id res chain seq x y z
N MET A 1 -16.19 31.29 22.55
CA MET A 1 -16.72 30.47 21.43
C MET A 1 -18.24 30.43 21.53
N THR A 2 -18.92 30.87 20.47
CA THR A 2 -20.37 30.85 20.35
C THR A 2 -20.86 29.51 19.76
N ALA A 3 -22.15 29.19 19.93
CA ALA A 3 -22.75 27.99 19.35
C ALA A 3 -22.66 27.99 17.82
N ALA A 4 -22.77 29.16 17.19
CA ALA A 4 -22.59 29.34 15.75
C ALA A 4 -21.16 29.01 15.31
N GLU A 5 -20.14 29.53 15.98
CA GLU A 5 -18.73 29.18 15.70
C GLU A 5 -18.47 27.68 15.87
N ARG A 6 -19.12 27.04 16.85
CA ARG A 6 -19.01 25.60 17.08
C ARG A 6 -19.62 24.77 15.94
N ILE A 7 -20.76 25.21 15.40
CA ILE A 7 -21.44 24.57 14.26
C ILE A 7 -20.65 24.80 12.96
N SER A 8 -20.14 26.01 12.73
CA SER A 8 -19.29 26.30 11.57
C SER A 8 -17.99 25.50 11.60
N LEU A 9 -17.34 25.39 12.76
CA LEU A 9 -16.18 24.52 12.94
C LEU A 9 -16.52 23.05 12.71
N TRP A 10 -17.68 22.59 13.17
CA TRP A 10 -18.13 21.22 12.97
C TRP A 10 -18.40 20.88 11.50
N LEU A 11 -19.03 21.79 10.75
CA LEU A 11 -19.27 21.63 9.31
C LEU A 11 -17.97 21.67 8.49
N VAL A 12 -17.03 22.56 8.86
CA VAL A 12 -15.69 22.60 8.26
C VAL A 12 -14.90 21.32 8.59
N GLN A 13 -15.05 20.78 9.80
CA GLN A 13 -14.43 19.52 10.24
C GLN A 13 -14.95 18.31 9.46
N LEU A 14 -16.26 18.23 9.22
CA LEU A 14 -16.86 17.19 8.38
C LEU A 14 -16.38 17.27 6.93
N ARG A 15 -16.21 18.48 6.40
CA ARG A 15 -15.76 18.70 5.02
C ARG A 15 -14.29 18.33 4.83
N ALA A 16 -13.42 18.67 5.78
CA ALA A 16 -11.99 18.34 5.74
C ALA A 16 -11.71 16.83 5.95
N ALA A 17 -12.50 16.15 6.78
CA ALA A 17 -12.42 14.69 6.93
C ALA A 17 -12.78 13.95 5.62
N GLY A 18 -13.67 14.53 4.81
CA GLY A 18 -14.05 13.98 3.51
C GLY A 18 -12.92 14.00 2.47
N GLU A 19 -12.02 14.98 2.52
CA GLU A 19 -10.98 15.16 1.50
C GLU A 19 -9.83 14.15 1.65
N ALA A 20 -9.38 13.89 2.88
CA ALA A 20 -8.36 12.87 3.15
C ALA A 20 -8.88 11.46 2.84
N ALA A 21 -10.13 11.17 3.19
CA ALA A 21 -10.78 9.90 2.84
C ALA A 21 -10.95 9.76 1.32
N PHE A 22 -11.37 10.82 0.62
CA PHE A 22 -11.48 10.82 -0.83
C PHE A 22 -10.13 10.56 -1.51
N LEU A 23 -9.07 11.23 -1.04
CA LEU A 23 -7.73 11.07 -1.60
C LEU A 23 -7.18 9.66 -1.37
N ALA A 24 -7.40 9.07 -0.19
CA ALA A 24 -7.03 7.68 0.06
C ALA A 24 -7.79 6.70 -0.84
N ARG A 25 -9.10 6.90 -1.03
CA ARG A 25 -9.90 6.08 -1.96
C ARG A 25 -9.41 6.19 -3.40
N LEU A 26 -9.06 7.40 -3.84
CA LEU A 26 -8.49 7.64 -5.17
C LEU A 26 -7.15 6.90 -5.34
N VAL A 27 -6.27 6.99 -4.35
CA VAL A 27 -4.97 6.29 -4.34
C VAL A 27 -5.18 4.78 -4.39
N ILE A 28 -6.09 4.22 -3.58
CA ILE A 28 -6.43 2.80 -3.59
C ILE A 28 -6.97 2.38 -4.95
N ALA A 29 -7.91 3.13 -5.53
CA ALA A 29 -8.52 2.82 -6.81
C ALA A 29 -7.48 2.81 -7.94
N VAL A 30 -6.62 3.81 -8.00
CA VAL A 30 -5.58 3.93 -9.03
C VAL A 30 -4.54 2.83 -8.85
N ALA A 31 -3.95 2.68 -7.66
CA ALA A 31 -2.90 1.69 -7.43
C ALA A 31 -3.43 0.25 -7.58
N GLY A 32 -4.59 -0.06 -6.99
CA GLY A 32 -5.24 -1.36 -7.16
C GLY A 32 -5.64 -1.64 -8.61
N GLY A 33 -6.11 -0.62 -9.33
CA GLY A 33 -6.41 -0.71 -10.76
C GLY A 33 -5.17 -1.02 -11.60
N VAL A 34 -4.03 -0.39 -11.30
CA VAL A 34 -2.74 -0.69 -11.95
C VAL A 34 -2.32 -2.13 -11.69
N ALA A 35 -2.42 -2.62 -10.44
CA ALA A 35 -2.08 -4.00 -10.10
C ALA A 35 -2.94 -5.02 -10.89
N LEU A 36 -4.24 -4.74 -11.02
CA LEU A 36 -5.15 -5.57 -11.81
C LEU A 36 -4.87 -5.49 -13.31
N LEU A 37 -4.62 -4.30 -13.84
CA LEU A 37 -4.35 -4.11 -15.26
C LEU A 37 -3.07 -4.85 -15.69
N ILE A 38 -2.00 -4.73 -14.91
CA ILE A 38 -0.75 -5.45 -15.21
C ILE A 38 -1.00 -6.96 -15.16
N SER A 39 -1.72 -7.43 -14.13
CA SER A 39 -2.09 -8.83 -14.03
C SER A 39 -2.93 -9.29 -15.22
N TRP A 40 -3.88 -8.48 -15.70
CA TRP A 40 -4.71 -8.82 -16.85
C TRP A 40 -3.93 -8.90 -18.18
N LEU A 41 -2.87 -8.10 -18.32
CA LEU A 41 -2.05 -8.07 -19.53
C LEU A 41 -1.05 -9.23 -19.61
N GLN A 42 -0.88 -10.02 -18.55
CA GLN A 42 -0.01 -11.18 -18.59
C GLN A 42 -0.71 -12.36 -19.28
N PRO A 43 0.01 -13.12 -20.12
CA PRO A 43 -0.53 -14.32 -20.77
C PRO A 43 -0.64 -15.46 -19.74
N TRP A 44 -1.80 -15.57 -19.07
CA TRP A 44 -2.10 -16.69 -18.17
C TRP A 44 -2.88 -17.78 -18.89
N ASP A 45 -2.55 -19.05 -18.62
CA ASP A 45 -3.15 -20.22 -19.28
C ASP A 45 -4.54 -20.64 -18.72
N GLN A 46 -5.11 -19.94 -17.72
CA GLN A 46 -6.35 -20.35 -17.06
C GLN A 46 -7.37 -19.22 -16.86
N LEU A 47 -8.65 -19.62 -16.81
CA LEU A 47 -9.79 -18.76 -16.47
C LEU A 47 -9.64 -18.25 -15.05
N ASP A 48 -9.65 -16.93 -14.92
CA ASP A 48 -8.84 -16.29 -13.91
C ASP A 48 -9.60 -15.98 -12.63
N LEU A 49 -9.51 -16.92 -11.66
CA LEU A 49 -10.12 -16.78 -10.33
C LEU A 49 -9.67 -15.50 -9.60
N ILE A 50 -8.47 -14.99 -9.92
CA ILE A 50 -7.90 -13.78 -9.34
C ILE A 50 -8.74 -12.55 -9.69
N PRO A 51 -8.90 -12.11 -10.96
CA PRO A 51 -9.82 -11.03 -11.31
C PRO A 51 -11.22 -11.17 -10.71
N LEU A 52 -11.77 -12.39 -10.69
CA LEU A 52 -13.12 -12.65 -10.16
C LEU A 52 -13.24 -12.27 -8.67
N ILE A 53 -12.20 -12.48 -7.88
CA ILE A 53 -12.19 -12.15 -6.44
C ILE A 53 -11.62 -10.74 -6.22
N ALA A 54 -10.51 -10.41 -6.88
CA ALA A 54 -9.76 -9.18 -6.66
C ALA A 54 -10.53 -7.93 -7.12
N ILE A 55 -11.31 -7.98 -8.21
CA ILE A 55 -12.10 -6.81 -8.65
C ILE A 55 -13.17 -6.44 -7.60
N PRO A 56 -14.06 -7.35 -7.14
CA PRO A 56 -14.99 -7.04 -6.06
C PRO A 56 -14.31 -6.58 -4.78
N MET A 57 -13.18 -7.18 -4.41
CA MET A 57 -12.44 -6.78 -3.21
C MET A 57 -11.84 -5.37 -3.36
N LEU A 58 -11.32 -5.00 -4.53
CA LEU A 58 -10.86 -3.64 -4.78
C LEU A 58 -12.00 -2.64 -4.68
N VAL A 59 -13.16 -2.93 -5.29
CA VAL A 59 -14.35 -2.07 -5.18
C VAL A 59 -14.78 -1.91 -3.73
N ALA A 60 -14.86 -3.01 -2.98
CA ALA A 60 -15.18 -2.98 -1.56
C ALA A 60 -14.17 -2.15 -0.76
N THR A 61 -12.88 -2.24 -1.09
CA THR A 61 -11.81 -1.44 -0.46
C THR A 61 -11.93 0.04 -0.80
N VAL A 62 -12.29 0.40 -2.03
CA VAL A 62 -12.51 1.81 -2.41
C VAL A 62 -13.71 2.39 -1.65
N ILE A 63 -14.75 1.60 -1.40
CA ILE A 63 -15.94 2.06 -0.65
C ILE A 63 -15.62 2.12 0.86
N LEU A 64 -15.01 1.06 1.40
CA LEU A 64 -14.69 0.84 2.81
C LEU A 64 -13.18 0.56 2.96
N PRO A 65 -12.32 1.59 2.93
CA PRO A 65 -10.86 1.44 2.90
C PRO A 65 -10.26 0.94 4.21
N ASP A 66 -11.03 0.99 5.30
CA ASP A 66 -10.73 0.43 6.62
C ASP A 66 -11.15 -1.05 6.77
N SER A 67 -11.78 -1.64 5.76
CA SER A 67 -12.24 -3.02 5.82
C SER A 67 -11.13 -4.04 5.50
N LEU A 68 -11.38 -5.31 5.89
CA LEU A 68 -10.51 -6.43 5.53
C LEU A 68 -10.44 -6.68 4.01
N ALA A 69 -11.33 -6.09 3.20
CA ALA A 69 -11.33 -6.28 1.76
C ALA A 69 -10.01 -5.87 1.10
N GLY A 70 -9.35 -4.82 1.61
CA GLY A 70 -8.06 -4.37 1.08
C GLY A 70 -6.95 -5.37 1.31
N LEU A 71 -6.95 -6.01 2.49
CA LEU A 71 -6.01 -7.08 2.79
C LEU A 71 -6.28 -8.31 1.93
N VAL A 72 -7.54 -8.71 1.78
CA VAL A 72 -7.94 -9.84 0.92
C VAL A 72 -7.54 -9.57 -0.53
N PHE A 73 -7.76 -8.35 -1.05
CA PHE A 73 -7.31 -7.94 -2.37
C PHE A 73 -5.79 -8.13 -2.53
N ILE A 74 -5.00 -7.59 -1.61
CA ILE A 74 -3.53 -7.71 -1.64
C ILE A 74 -3.09 -9.18 -1.64
N ILE A 75 -3.67 -9.99 -0.76
CA ILE A 75 -3.34 -11.42 -0.64
C ILE A 75 -3.68 -12.15 -1.94
N VAL A 76 -4.87 -11.94 -2.49
CA VAL A 76 -5.32 -12.62 -3.72
C VAL A 76 -4.42 -12.28 -4.90
N VAL A 77 -4.08 -11.01 -5.10
CA VAL A 77 -3.17 -10.60 -6.18
C VAL A 77 -1.77 -11.14 -5.94
N ALA A 78 -1.23 -11.03 -4.73
CA ALA A 78 0.11 -11.51 -4.39
C ALA A 78 0.23 -13.04 -4.57
N LEU A 79 -0.72 -13.81 -4.04
CA LEU A 79 -0.76 -15.27 -4.23
C LEU A 79 -0.89 -15.61 -5.71
N GLY A 80 -1.65 -14.84 -6.45
CA GLY A 80 -1.77 -14.96 -7.89
C GLY A 80 -0.43 -14.92 -8.62
N TRP A 81 0.38 -13.90 -8.30
CA TRP A 81 1.72 -13.78 -8.82
C TRP A 81 2.68 -14.85 -8.31
N VAL A 82 2.52 -15.35 -7.07
CA VAL A 82 3.35 -16.43 -6.53
C VAL A 82 3.07 -17.77 -7.23
N PHE A 83 1.80 -18.13 -7.42
CA PHE A 83 1.41 -19.41 -8.01
C PHE A 83 1.65 -19.49 -9.50
N ARG A 84 1.78 -18.35 -10.17
CA ARG A 84 1.94 -18.26 -11.62
C ARG A 84 3.25 -17.61 -12.02
N ALA A 85 4.15 -17.41 -11.05
CA ALA A 85 5.30 -16.54 -11.16
C ALA A 85 6.00 -16.69 -12.53
N PRO A 86 6.27 -15.57 -13.23
CA PRO A 86 7.23 -15.60 -14.32
C PRO A 86 8.54 -16.17 -13.78
N SER A 87 9.28 -16.92 -14.61
CA SER A 87 10.56 -17.53 -14.23
C SER A 87 11.61 -16.49 -13.80
N GLU A 88 11.37 -15.22 -14.10
CA GLU A 88 12.27 -14.10 -13.86
C GLU A 88 11.53 -12.92 -13.21
N VAL A 89 12.26 -12.12 -12.42
CA VAL A 89 11.73 -10.88 -11.82
C VAL A 89 11.77 -9.79 -12.89
N ASP A 90 10.66 -9.61 -13.59
CA ASP A 90 10.50 -8.56 -14.61
C ASP A 90 9.89 -7.27 -14.00
N TRP A 91 9.98 -6.16 -14.73
CA TRP A 91 9.46 -4.84 -14.30
C TRP A 91 7.97 -4.89 -13.93
N THR A 92 7.20 -5.79 -14.54
CA THR A 92 5.78 -6.02 -14.25
C THR A 92 5.54 -6.48 -12.80
N VAL A 93 6.42 -7.34 -12.27
CA VAL A 93 6.40 -7.80 -10.86
C VAL A 93 6.72 -6.62 -9.94
N VAL A 94 7.71 -5.80 -10.31
CA VAL A 94 8.13 -4.63 -9.52
C VAL A 94 7.01 -3.60 -9.42
N VAL A 95 6.41 -3.23 -10.56
CA VAL A 95 5.31 -2.25 -10.59
C VAL A 95 4.08 -2.78 -9.84
N THR A 96 3.76 -4.06 -9.98
CA THR A 96 2.65 -4.67 -9.22
C THR A 96 2.95 -4.66 -7.72
N GLY A 97 4.17 -5.00 -7.31
CA GLY A 97 4.59 -4.95 -5.90
C GLY A 97 4.49 -3.54 -5.31
N ILE A 98 4.92 -2.52 -6.04
CA ILE A 98 4.78 -1.11 -5.65
C ILE A 98 3.30 -0.74 -5.53
N ALA A 99 2.48 -1.12 -6.51
CA ALA A 99 1.05 -0.85 -6.50
C ALA A 99 0.37 -1.47 -5.27
N LEU A 100 0.67 -2.73 -4.94
CA LEU A 100 0.15 -3.41 -3.74
C LEU A 100 0.63 -2.74 -2.44
N LEU A 101 1.89 -2.29 -2.40
CA LEU A 101 2.42 -1.54 -1.26
C LEU A 101 1.70 -0.20 -1.07
N VAL A 102 1.43 0.53 -2.15
CA VAL A 102 0.66 1.79 -2.11
C VAL A 102 -0.75 1.52 -1.60
N VAL A 103 -1.42 0.46 -2.07
CA VAL A 103 -2.75 0.07 -1.57
C VAL A 103 -2.68 -0.25 -0.08
N HIS A 104 -1.67 -1.01 0.38
CA HIS A 104 -1.50 -1.35 1.78
C HIS A 104 -1.30 -0.10 2.67
N LEU A 105 -0.45 0.82 2.24
CA LEU A 105 -0.18 2.05 2.99
C LEU A 105 -1.43 2.94 3.05
N ALA A 106 -2.17 3.05 1.95
CA ALA A 106 -3.40 3.82 1.90
C ALA A 106 -4.50 3.23 2.78
N THR A 107 -4.67 1.89 2.78
CA THR A 107 -5.64 1.22 3.66
C THR A 107 -5.23 1.26 5.13
N ALA A 108 -3.94 1.14 5.43
CA ALA A 108 -3.41 1.30 6.78
C ALA A 108 -3.59 2.73 7.30
N PHE A 109 -3.38 3.74 6.46
CA PHE A 109 -3.64 5.14 6.78
C PHE A 109 -5.12 5.37 7.11
N THR A 110 -6.03 4.85 6.29
CA THR A 110 -7.47 4.99 6.54
C THR A 110 -7.93 4.22 7.77
N ALA A 111 -7.34 3.06 8.07
CA ALA A 111 -7.66 2.29 9.28
C ALA A 111 -7.22 3.00 10.57
N GLN A 112 -6.21 3.87 10.51
CA GLN A 112 -5.73 4.66 11.65
C GLN A 112 -6.54 5.93 11.90
N ILE A 113 -7.42 6.31 10.97
CA ILE A 113 -8.28 7.48 11.10
C ILE A 113 -9.70 6.97 11.38
N PRO A 114 -10.17 7.04 12.63
CA PRO A 114 -11.58 6.82 12.91
C PRO A 114 -12.41 7.70 11.98
N SER A 115 -13.51 7.19 11.42
CA SER A 115 -14.37 7.92 10.46
C SER A 115 -14.93 9.26 10.98
N TYR A 116 -14.76 9.54 12.27
CA TYR A 116 -15.13 10.76 13.00
C TYR A 116 -13.93 11.62 13.47
N ALA A 117 -12.68 11.21 13.20
CA ALA A 117 -11.48 11.86 13.70
C ALA A 117 -10.94 12.92 12.72
N ARG A 118 -10.48 14.04 13.27
CA ARG A 118 -9.88 15.16 12.52
C ARG A 118 -8.53 14.75 11.93
N VAL A 119 -8.36 14.85 10.62
CA VAL A 119 -7.04 14.78 9.98
C VAL A 119 -6.58 16.20 9.69
N HIS A 120 -5.59 16.70 10.45
CA HIS A 120 -4.94 17.95 10.09
C HIS A 120 -4.13 17.72 8.80
N PRO A 121 -4.01 18.70 7.88
CA PRO A 121 -3.14 18.58 6.70
C PRO A 121 -1.69 18.22 7.06
N ASP A 122 -1.23 18.58 8.26
CA ASP A 122 0.08 18.18 8.77
C ASP A 122 0.18 16.68 9.08
N SER A 123 -0.91 16.01 9.44
CA SER A 123 -0.95 14.56 9.62
C SER A 123 -0.75 13.83 8.29
N LEU A 124 -1.34 14.36 7.21
CA LEU A 124 -1.08 13.90 5.84
C LEU A 124 0.41 14.08 5.48
N ARG A 125 0.98 15.25 5.74
CA ARG A 125 2.42 15.51 5.50
C ARG A 125 3.35 14.59 6.30
N ARG A 126 3.00 14.29 7.56
CA ARG A 126 3.74 13.33 8.39
C ARG A 126 3.69 11.91 7.84
N TRP A 127 2.63 11.56 7.11
CA TRP A 127 2.48 10.25 6.45
C TRP A 127 3.09 10.18 5.05
N LEU A 128 3.23 11.33 4.36
CA LEU A 128 3.87 11.39 3.06
C LEU A 128 5.32 10.92 3.10
N LEU A 129 6.08 11.28 4.15
CA LEU A 129 7.49 10.91 4.23
C LEU A 129 7.68 9.38 4.43
N PRO A 130 7.04 8.71 5.42
CA PRO A 130 7.09 7.26 5.55
C PRO A 130 6.52 6.53 4.33
N GLY A 131 5.42 7.04 3.76
CA GLY A 131 4.81 6.46 2.57
C GLY A 131 5.72 6.55 1.34
N ALA A 132 6.34 7.71 1.10
CA ALA A 132 7.31 7.90 0.03
C ALA A 132 8.55 7.03 0.23
N ILE A 133 9.06 6.92 1.47
CA ILE A 133 10.19 6.04 1.79
C ILE A 133 9.82 4.59 1.46
N ALA A 134 8.66 4.10 1.92
CA ALA A 134 8.23 2.74 1.64
C ALA A 134 8.09 2.48 0.13
N VAL A 135 7.48 3.41 -0.61
CA VAL A 135 7.34 3.33 -2.07
C VAL A 135 8.68 3.34 -2.79
N LEU A 136 9.67 4.11 -2.33
CA LEU A 136 11.02 4.16 -2.92
C LEU A 136 11.87 2.94 -2.56
N VAL A 137 11.70 2.41 -1.36
CA VAL A 137 12.42 1.22 -0.88
C VAL A 137 12.01 -0.03 -1.64
N GLY A 138 10.74 -0.16 -2.05
CA GLY A 138 10.26 -1.28 -2.88
C GLY A 138 11.10 -1.54 -4.15
N PRO A 139 11.27 -0.55 -5.05
CA PRO A 139 12.13 -0.65 -6.22
C PRO A 139 13.60 -0.90 -5.86
N VAL A 140 14.13 -0.27 -4.82
CA VAL A 140 15.53 -0.48 -4.38
C VAL A 140 15.75 -1.94 -3.97
N VAL A 141 14.84 -2.52 -3.19
CA VAL A 141 14.89 -3.94 -2.80
C VAL A 141 14.73 -4.84 -4.03
N ALA A 142 13.82 -4.51 -4.95
CA ALA A 142 13.65 -5.29 -6.18
C ALA A 142 14.91 -5.30 -7.05
N VAL A 143 15.57 -4.15 -7.25
CA VAL A 143 16.84 -4.03 -7.97
C VAL A 143 17.95 -4.78 -7.25
N ALA A 144 18.04 -4.66 -5.93
CA ALA A 144 19.03 -5.39 -5.13
C ALA A 144 18.85 -6.91 -5.27
N VAL A 145 17.60 -7.41 -5.23
CA VAL A 145 17.29 -8.83 -5.44
C VAL A 145 17.63 -9.28 -6.85
N ALA A 146 17.31 -8.48 -7.87
CA ALA A 146 17.63 -8.78 -9.26
C ALA A 146 19.15 -8.86 -9.49
N VAL A 147 19.93 -7.94 -8.91
CA VAL A 147 21.40 -7.96 -8.98
C VAL A 147 21.98 -9.18 -8.25
N VAL A 148 21.46 -9.52 -7.06
CA VAL A 148 21.91 -10.71 -6.30
C VAL A 148 21.58 -12.01 -7.04
N ARG A 149 20.41 -12.11 -7.69
CA ARG A 149 20.04 -13.26 -8.53
C ARG A 149 20.89 -13.34 -9.80
N GLY A 150 21.11 -12.22 -10.50
CA GLY A 150 21.93 -12.18 -11.71
C GLY A 150 23.42 -12.45 -11.47
N ALA A 151 23.89 -12.32 -10.23
CA ALA A 151 25.25 -12.63 -9.82
C ALA A 151 25.44 -14.07 -9.32
N ASP A 152 24.43 -14.95 -9.42
CA ASP A 152 24.47 -16.36 -9.01
C ASP A 152 25.01 -16.59 -7.57
N VAL A 153 24.73 -15.64 -6.67
CA VAL A 153 25.25 -15.67 -5.30
C VAL A 153 24.51 -16.74 -4.49
N ARG A 154 25.20 -17.85 -4.18
CA ARG A 154 24.73 -18.89 -3.26
C ARG A 154 24.42 -18.26 -1.89
N GLY A 155 23.14 -18.19 -1.52
CA GLY A 155 22.67 -17.60 -0.26
C GLY A 155 21.68 -16.43 -0.39
N SER A 156 21.14 -16.18 -1.60
CA SER A 156 20.25 -15.05 -1.94
C SER A 156 19.08 -14.81 -0.98
N LEU A 157 18.59 -15.85 -0.31
CA LEU A 157 17.45 -15.75 0.62
C LEU A 157 17.81 -14.97 1.89
N LEU A 158 18.99 -15.20 2.49
CA LEU A 158 19.42 -14.49 3.71
C LEU A 158 19.74 -13.02 3.43
N VAL A 159 20.31 -12.72 2.27
CA VAL A 159 20.60 -11.34 1.84
C VAL A 159 19.31 -10.58 1.58
N THR A 160 18.33 -11.22 0.92
CA THR A 160 17.01 -10.63 0.66
C THR A 160 16.23 -10.40 1.95
N VAL A 161 16.24 -11.37 2.87
CA VAL A 161 15.64 -11.24 4.20
C VAL A 161 16.33 -10.13 4.99
N GLY A 162 17.66 -10.04 4.96
CA GLY A 162 18.42 -8.96 5.59
C GLY A 162 18.04 -7.59 5.04
N ALA A 163 17.92 -7.44 3.72
CA ALA A 163 17.51 -6.20 3.07
C ALA A 163 16.07 -5.80 3.43
N LEU A 164 15.14 -6.77 3.51
CA LEU A 164 13.76 -6.54 3.94
C LEU A 164 13.67 -6.15 5.41
N VAL A 165 14.45 -6.79 6.29
CA VAL A 165 14.53 -6.44 7.71
C VAL A 165 15.09 -5.04 7.87
N LEU A 166 16.19 -4.70 7.20
CA LEU A 166 16.79 -3.35 7.25
C LEU A 166 15.83 -2.28 6.72
N SER A 167 15.14 -2.58 5.62
CA SER A 167 14.10 -1.71 5.05
C SER A 167 12.97 -1.47 6.04
N THR A 168 12.47 -2.53 6.67
CA THR A 168 11.42 -2.44 7.70
C THR A 168 11.89 -1.63 8.91
N VAL A 169 13.11 -1.84 9.38
CA VAL A 169 13.73 -1.08 10.49
C VAL A 169 13.91 0.38 10.12
N ALA A 170 14.36 0.68 8.91
CA ALA A 170 14.54 2.05 8.43
C ALA A 170 13.21 2.80 8.32
N ILE A 171 12.16 2.15 7.80
CA ILE A 171 10.80 2.71 7.76
C ILE A 171 10.27 2.95 9.18
N TRP A 172 10.51 1.99 10.09
CA TRP A 172 10.10 2.12 11.49
C TRP A 172 10.76 3.30 12.19
N PHE A 173 12.08 3.47 12.05
CA PHE A 173 12.80 4.63 12.58
C PHE A 173 12.34 5.95 11.93
N ALA A 174 12.14 5.97 10.62
CA ALA A 174 11.69 7.16 9.89
C ALA A 174 10.25 7.56 10.23
N SER A 175 9.41 6.61 10.66
CA SER A 175 8.03 6.86 11.09
C SER A 175 7.91 7.55 12.46
N GLY A 176 9.03 7.75 13.16
CA GLY A 176 9.06 8.47 14.44
C GLY A 176 8.53 7.67 15.63
N GLN A 177 8.41 6.34 15.51
CA GLN A 177 8.11 5.48 16.66
C GLN A 177 9.29 5.48 17.64
N LYS A 178 9.03 5.92 18.87
CA LYS A 178 10.01 5.90 19.96
C LYS A 178 10.00 4.53 20.64
N LEU A 179 11.15 3.86 20.68
CA LEU A 179 11.46 2.76 21.60
C LEU A 179 11.56 3.31 23.01
N GLY A 180 10.41 3.54 23.66
CA GLY A 180 10.39 4.08 25.01
C GLY A 180 9.27 5.07 25.21
N ARG A 181 8.47 4.81 26.23
CA ARG A 181 7.44 5.70 26.74
C ARG A 181 8.08 6.54 27.85
N ASP A 182 8.70 7.64 27.45
CA ASP A 182 9.05 8.76 28.32
C ASP A 182 8.25 10.00 27.89
#